data_AF-A0A660MC62-F1
#
_entry.id   AF-A0A660MC62-F1
#
_cell.length_a   1.000
_cell.length_b   1.000
_cell.length_c   1.000
_cell.angle_alpha   90.00
_cell.angle_beta   90.00
_cell.angle_gamma   90.00
#
_symmetry.space_group_name_H-M   'P 1'
#
loop_
_entity.id
_entity.type
_entity.pdbx_description
1 polymer ?
#
loop_
_entity_poly.entity_id
_entity_poly.type
_entity_poly.pdbx_seq_one_letter_code
_entity_poly.pdbx_strand_id
1 'polypeptide(L)'
;QILRSLTIGCANIAARCFPKGKINKAAIKKARDYAGTIIEPHITTYRSQSAWDRVVLSSGTAKAIARVLKKDTIDRADLDALLDKLADIGHADKLPKKLGVDEARAYGFTGGVSILAALYQHLDLDSAIVSQEALREGVLLELMGRDDNDSDERERTARAMQNRFAVDVAQADRVAALADHLNRQLPETAPPRFTPILRYAAWLHETGWAVARNDMQKHGAYILEHADMPGYSRLMQNILAVLVKAQKRKLPDK
;
A
#
# COMPACT_ATOMS: atom_id res chain seq x y z
N GLN A 1 11.51 6.44 -3.60
CA GLN A 1 10.05 6.68 -3.57
C GLN A 1 9.55 6.40 -2.16
N ILE A 2 8.80 7.31 -1.54
CA ILE A 2 8.34 7.17 -0.14
C ILE A 2 6.90 6.67 -0.16
N LEU A 3 6.68 5.43 0.26
CA LEU A 3 5.36 4.79 0.30
C LEU A 3 4.97 4.49 1.75
N ARG A 4 3.69 4.72 2.08
CA ARG A 4 3.12 4.40 3.38
C ARG A 4 1.69 3.90 3.21
N SER A 5 1.35 2.88 3.99
CA SER A 5 -0.03 2.41 4.18
C SER A 5 -0.36 2.60 5.65
N LEU A 6 -1.43 3.35 5.95
CA LEU A 6 -1.87 3.65 7.30
C LEU A 6 -3.17 2.90 7.61
N THR A 7 -3.30 2.39 8.83
CA THR A 7 -4.51 1.68 9.29
C THR A 7 -5.62 2.68 9.68
N ILE A 8 -6.07 3.47 8.70
CA ILE A 8 -7.11 4.50 8.85
C ILE A 8 -8.07 4.45 7.66
N GLY A 9 -9.38 4.50 7.92
CA GLY A 9 -10.38 4.37 6.86
C GLY A 9 -11.73 4.97 7.22
N CYS A 10 -12.53 5.32 6.22
CA CYS A 10 -13.80 6.00 6.41
C CYS A 10 -14.75 5.25 7.39
N ALA A 11 -14.83 3.92 7.27
CA ALA A 11 -15.67 3.09 8.14
C ALA A 11 -15.13 3.02 9.59
N ASN A 12 -13.81 2.96 9.78
CA ASN A 12 -13.23 2.86 11.13
C ASN A 12 -13.38 4.18 11.91
N ILE A 13 -13.22 5.32 11.23
CA ILE A 13 -13.46 6.65 11.80
C ILE A 13 -14.94 6.86 12.07
N ALA A 14 -15.82 6.45 11.15
CA ALA A 14 -17.27 6.51 11.34
C ALA A 14 -17.71 5.76 12.60
N ALA A 15 -17.29 4.50 12.74
CA ALA A 15 -17.61 3.68 13.91
C ALA A 15 -17.08 4.28 15.23
N ARG A 16 -15.89 4.87 15.20
CA ARG A 16 -15.24 5.42 16.41
C ARG A 16 -15.79 6.79 16.84
N CYS A 17 -16.04 7.67 15.88
CA CYS A 17 -16.31 9.10 16.16
C CYS A 17 -17.75 9.52 15.88
N PHE A 18 -18.50 8.76 15.09
CA PHE A 18 -19.89 9.06 14.70
C PHE A 18 -20.82 7.89 15.05
N PRO A 19 -20.87 7.45 16.33
CA PRO A 19 -21.67 6.29 16.72
C PRO A 19 -23.14 6.52 16.38
N LYS A 20 -23.77 5.48 15.81
CA LYS A 20 -25.15 5.52 15.30
C LYS A 20 -25.37 6.59 14.21
N GLY A 21 -24.31 7.08 13.55
CA GLY A 21 -24.41 8.06 12.47
C GLY A 21 -24.63 9.51 12.93
N LYS A 22 -24.52 9.81 14.22
CA LYS A 22 -24.68 11.18 14.74
C LYS A 22 -23.48 12.05 14.36
N ILE A 23 -23.75 13.21 13.77
CA ILE A 23 -22.73 14.16 13.31
C ILE A 23 -22.90 15.48 14.06
N ASN A 24 -21.82 16.03 14.59
CA ASN A 24 -21.77 17.37 15.18
C ASN A 24 -20.32 17.88 15.17
N LYS A 25 -20.12 19.17 15.47
CA LYS A 25 -18.78 19.80 15.44
C LYS A 25 -17.78 19.12 16.39
N ALA A 26 -18.21 18.69 17.58
CA ALA A 26 -17.35 18.01 18.53
C ALA A 26 -16.89 16.62 18.01
N ALA A 27 -17.80 15.86 17.40
CA ALA A 27 -17.50 14.56 16.80
C ALA A 27 -16.56 14.70 15.59
N ILE A 28 -16.76 15.73 14.76
CA ILE A 28 -15.87 16.06 13.64
C ILE A 28 -14.47 16.41 14.14
N LYS A 29 -14.36 17.29 15.14
CA LYS A 29 -13.08 17.63 15.76
C LYS A 29 -12.38 16.37 16.28
N LYS A 30 -13.11 15.51 17.02
CA LYS A 30 -12.58 14.24 17.51
C LYS A 30 -12.10 13.31 16.38
N ALA A 31 -12.82 13.25 15.27
CA ALA A 31 -12.43 12.46 14.10
C ALA A 31 -11.15 13.00 13.44
N ARG A 32 -11.03 14.32 13.27
CA ARG A 32 -9.84 14.97 12.73
C ARG A 32 -8.63 14.77 13.64
N ASP A 33 -8.78 15.03 14.94
CA ASP A 33 -7.71 14.87 15.93
C ASP A 33 -7.21 13.41 15.93
N TYR A 34 -8.13 12.44 15.96
CA TYR A 34 -7.75 11.03 15.93
C TYR A 34 -7.05 10.64 14.61
N ALA A 35 -7.54 11.11 13.46
CA ALA A 35 -6.85 10.91 12.19
C ALA A 35 -5.44 11.52 12.22
N GLY A 36 -5.31 12.72 12.80
CA GLY A 36 -4.03 13.39 13.01
C GLY A 36 -3.03 12.54 13.79
N THR A 37 -3.45 11.90 14.90
CA THR A 37 -2.55 11.04 15.68
C THR A 37 -1.94 9.87 14.88
N ILE A 38 -2.64 9.40 13.83
CA ILE A 38 -2.15 8.32 12.95
C ILE A 38 -1.27 8.89 11.83
N ILE A 39 -1.62 10.07 11.32
CA ILE A 39 -0.96 10.70 10.18
C ILE A 39 0.36 11.38 10.59
N GLU A 40 0.34 12.15 11.68
CA GLU A 40 1.42 13.01 12.16
C GLU A 40 2.80 12.32 12.24
N PRO A 41 2.95 11.08 12.76
CA PRO A 41 4.25 10.42 12.86
C PRO A 41 4.96 10.20 11.51
N HIS A 42 4.23 10.28 10.39
CA HIS A 42 4.75 10.01 9.07
C HIS A 42 5.04 11.27 8.26
N ILE A 43 4.49 12.43 8.66
CA ILE A 43 4.52 13.68 7.90
C ILE A 43 5.93 14.23 7.72
N THR A 44 6.78 14.16 8.75
CA THR A 44 8.13 14.76 8.71
C THR A 44 8.96 14.23 7.55
N THR A 45 8.80 12.94 7.21
CA THR A 45 9.49 12.31 6.08
C THR A 45 9.02 12.85 4.72
N TYR A 46 7.76 13.26 4.62
CA TYR A 46 7.18 13.83 3.41
C TYR A 46 7.53 15.32 3.28
N ARG A 47 7.43 16.09 4.36
CA ARG A 47 7.74 17.52 4.38
C ARG A 47 9.23 17.85 4.28
N SER A 48 10.13 16.90 4.57
CA SER A 48 11.57 17.10 4.40
C SER A 48 12.04 17.00 2.94
N GLN A 49 11.14 16.62 2.03
CA GLN A 49 11.41 16.57 0.59
C GLN A 49 11.01 17.88 -0.09
N SER A 50 11.35 18.00 -1.38
CA SER A 50 10.80 19.05 -2.24
C SER A 50 9.28 19.05 -2.23
N ALA A 51 8.67 20.23 -2.31
CA ALA A 51 7.24 20.38 -2.43
C ALA A 51 6.70 19.62 -3.67
N TRP A 52 5.49 19.09 -3.56
CA TRP A 52 4.82 18.43 -4.68
C TRP A 52 4.32 19.46 -5.68
N ASP A 53 4.63 19.28 -6.97
CA ASP A 53 4.05 20.10 -8.04
C ASP A 53 2.53 19.89 -8.15
N ARG A 54 2.07 18.67 -7.86
CA ARG A 54 0.67 18.26 -7.94
C ARG A 54 0.35 17.22 -6.88
N VAL A 55 -0.85 17.31 -6.32
CA VAL A 55 -1.41 16.28 -5.44
C VAL A 55 -2.62 15.66 -6.10
N VAL A 56 -2.67 14.33 -6.09
CA VAL A 56 -3.74 13.54 -6.69
C VAL A 56 -4.38 12.66 -5.63
N LEU A 57 -5.69 12.78 -5.46
CA LEU A 57 -6.50 11.93 -4.61
C LEU A 57 -7.19 10.88 -5.46
N SER A 58 -7.21 9.63 -4.99
CA SER A 58 -7.89 8.53 -5.67
C SER A 58 -8.92 7.86 -4.76
N SER A 59 -9.62 6.85 -5.29
CA SER A 59 -10.57 6.00 -4.57
C SER A 59 -11.94 6.65 -4.24
N GLY A 60 -12.79 5.90 -3.54
CA GLY A 60 -14.22 6.16 -3.39
C GLY A 60 -14.58 7.42 -2.59
N THR A 61 -13.80 7.76 -1.56
CA THR A 61 -14.05 8.95 -0.73
C THR A 61 -13.79 10.24 -1.51
N ALA A 62 -12.64 10.35 -2.18
CA ALA A 62 -12.30 11.53 -2.99
C ALA A 62 -13.35 11.75 -4.11
N LYS A 63 -13.72 10.68 -4.82
CA LYS A 63 -14.77 10.73 -5.85
C LYS A 63 -16.14 11.12 -5.32
N ALA A 64 -16.51 10.65 -4.12
CA ALA A 64 -17.78 11.01 -3.50
C ALA A 64 -17.81 12.49 -3.12
N ILE A 65 -16.70 13.03 -2.57
CA ILE A 65 -16.58 14.44 -2.22
C ILE A 65 -16.62 15.30 -3.49
N ALA A 66 -15.83 14.96 -4.51
CA ALA A 66 -15.85 15.61 -5.82
C ALA A 66 -17.28 15.71 -6.40
N ARG A 67 -18.06 14.62 -6.32
CA ARG A 67 -19.46 14.60 -6.78
C ARG A 67 -20.37 15.52 -5.97
N VAL A 68 -20.24 15.52 -4.65
CA VAL A 68 -21.03 16.40 -3.76
C VAL A 68 -20.70 17.87 -4.00
N LEU A 69 -19.43 18.18 -4.22
CA LEU A 69 -18.95 19.54 -4.49
C LEU A 69 -19.14 19.96 -5.96
N LYS A 70 -19.32 18.98 -6.87
CA LYS A 70 -19.32 19.16 -8.32
C LYS A 70 -18.03 19.82 -8.84
N LYS A 71 -16.89 19.34 -8.32
CA LYS A 71 -15.54 19.81 -8.68
C LYS A 71 -14.61 18.62 -8.89
N ASP A 72 -13.66 18.77 -9.81
CA ASP A 72 -12.57 17.81 -10.02
C ASP A 72 -11.30 18.14 -9.21
N THR A 73 -11.27 19.29 -8.56
CA THR A 73 -10.25 19.70 -7.59
C THR A 73 -10.93 20.02 -6.27
N ILE A 74 -10.34 19.54 -5.17
CA ILE A 74 -10.83 19.78 -3.82
C ILE A 74 -9.85 20.73 -3.14
N ASP A 75 -10.35 21.87 -2.68
CA ASP A 75 -9.55 22.83 -1.91
C ASP A 75 -9.70 22.55 -0.41
N ARG A 76 -8.74 23.01 0.41
CA ARG A 76 -8.82 22.93 1.87
C ARG A 76 -10.13 23.52 2.40
N ALA A 77 -10.51 24.69 1.89
CA ALA A 77 -11.74 25.39 2.27
C ALA A 77 -13.01 24.60 1.92
N ASP A 78 -12.99 23.81 0.84
CA ASP A 78 -14.13 22.97 0.47
C ASP A 78 -14.38 21.87 1.52
N LEU A 79 -13.30 21.28 2.05
CA LEU A 79 -13.39 20.25 3.09
C LEU A 79 -13.95 20.82 4.40
N ASP A 80 -13.47 21.99 4.82
CA ASP A 80 -13.95 22.63 6.05
C ASP A 80 -15.43 23.05 5.91
N ALA A 81 -15.82 23.66 4.78
CA ALA A 81 -17.20 24.01 4.50
C ALA A 81 -18.12 22.78 4.42
N LEU A 82 -17.64 21.69 3.83
CA LEU A 82 -18.38 20.43 3.79
C LEU A 82 -18.57 19.83 5.19
N LEU A 83 -17.55 19.90 6.05
CA LEU A 83 -17.64 19.42 7.44
C LEU A 83 -18.66 20.24 8.25
N ASP A 84 -18.68 21.56 8.11
CA ASP A 84 -19.69 22.41 8.75
C ASP A 84 -21.10 22.04 8.27
N LYS A 85 -21.28 21.88 6.96
CA LYS A 85 -22.57 21.42 6.39
C LYS A 85 -22.99 20.04 6.90
N LEU A 86 -22.04 19.12 7.08
CA LEU A 86 -22.31 17.79 7.64
C LEU A 86 -22.75 17.89 9.11
N ALA A 87 -22.15 18.79 9.89
CA ALA A 87 -22.58 19.08 11.27
C ALA A 87 -24.01 19.64 11.30
N ASP A 88 -24.37 20.53 10.39
CA ASP A 88 -25.72 21.11 10.29
C ASP A 88 -26.77 20.07 9.89
N ILE A 89 -26.41 19.10 9.04
CA ILE A 89 -27.29 17.97 8.70
C ILE A 89 -27.51 17.07 9.93
N GLY A 90 -26.46 16.86 10.72
CA GLY A 90 -26.50 16.24 12.04
C GLY A 90 -26.60 14.71 12.06
N HIS A 91 -26.88 14.06 10.93
CA HIS A 91 -27.01 12.59 10.87
C HIS A 91 -26.68 12.00 9.50
N ALA A 92 -26.01 10.83 9.50
CA ALA A 92 -25.60 10.10 8.31
C ALA A 92 -26.78 9.71 7.39
N ASP A 93 -27.88 9.22 7.96
CA ASP A 93 -29.06 8.77 7.19
C ASP A 93 -29.72 9.89 6.36
N LYS A 94 -29.43 11.16 6.68
CA LYS A 94 -29.95 12.31 5.94
C LYS A 94 -29.06 12.69 4.74
N LEU A 95 -27.84 12.15 4.67
CA LEU A 95 -26.86 12.52 3.64
C LEU A 95 -27.29 12.10 2.23
N PRO A 96 -27.91 10.93 1.99
CA PRO A 96 -28.36 10.58 0.66
C PRO A 96 -29.36 11.59 0.09
N LYS A 97 -30.37 11.94 0.89
CA LYS A 97 -31.40 12.90 0.48
C LYS A 97 -30.88 14.33 0.35
N LYS A 98 -29.98 14.77 1.25
CA LYS A 98 -29.52 16.18 1.29
C LYS A 98 -28.31 16.49 0.43
N LEU A 99 -27.44 15.51 0.19
CA LEU A 99 -26.17 15.70 -0.53
C LEU A 99 -26.02 14.77 -1.74
N GLY A 100 -26.95 13.85 -1.99
CA GLY A 100 -26.82 12.88 -3.09
C GLY A 100 -25.70 11.86 -2.85
N VAL A 101 -25.35 11.61 -1.59
CA VAL A 101 -24.38 10.57 -1.22
C VAL A 101 -25.06 9.20 -1.37
N ASP A 102 -24.34 8.22 -1.93
CA ASP A 102 -24.84 6.85 -1.99
C ASP A 102 -25.18 6.33 -0.58
N GLU A 103 -26.34 5.68 -0.43
CA GLU A 103 -26.82 5.16 0.85
C GLU A 103 -25.82 4.19 1.49
N ALA A 104 -25.19 3.34 0.70
CA ALA A 104 -24.16 2.42 1.18
C ALA A 104 -22.89 3.12 1.69
N ARG A 105 -22.69 4.40 1.33
CA ARG A 105 -21.52 5.21 1.73
C ARG A 105 -21.84 6.24 2.81
N ALA A 106 -23.13 6.52 3.05
CA ALA A 106 -23.57 7.59 3.92
C ALA A 106 -22.95 7.52 5.31
N TYR A 107 -22.92 6.33 5.92
CA TYR A 107 -22.32 6.13 7.24
C TYR A 107 -20.84 6.48 7.31
N GLY A 108 -20.06 6.06 6.30
CA GLY A 108 -18.61 6.28 6.24
C GLY A 108 -18.22 7.69 5.76
N PHE A 109 -19.12 8.41 5.10
CA PHE A 109 -18.78 9.62 4.35
C PHE A 109 -18.09 10.68 5.21
N THR A 110 -18.71 11.08 6.33
CA THR A 110 -18.16 12.09 7.24
C THR A 110 -16.81 11.69 7.82
N GLY A 111 -16.61 10.39 8.10
CA GLY A 111 -15.32 9.87 8.52
C GLY A 111 -14.25 10.04 7.45
N GLY A 112 -14.59 9.74 6.19
CA GLY A 112 -13.71 9.96 5.04
C GLY A 112 -13.34 11.43 4.82
N VAL A 113 -14.32 12.34 4.90
CA VAL A 113 -14.06 13.80 4.81
C VAL A 113 -13.14 14.26 5.94
N SER A 114 -13.36 13.77 7.16
CA SER A 114 -12.52 14.12 8.32
C SER A 114 -11.07 13.66 8.17
N ILE A 115 -10.84 12.48 7.57
CA ILE A 115 -9.49 11.97 7.27
C ILE A 115 -8.79 12.88 6.26
N LEU A 116 -9.46 13.24 5.16
CA LEU A 116 -8.88 14.11 4.14
C LEU A 116 -8.59 15.50 4.69
N ALA A 117 -9.49 16.08 5.50
CA ALA A 117 -9.26 17.36 6.15
C ALA A 117 -8.04 17.33 7.07
N ALA A 118 -7.86 16.25 7.86
CA ALA A 118 -6.67 16.06 8.68
C ALA A 118 -5.41 15.92 7.80
N LEU A 119 -5.49 15.17 6.70
CA LEU A 119 -4.37 15.01 5.77
C LEU A 119 -3.94 16.34 5.14
N TYR A 120 -4.88 17.18 4.71
CA TYR A 120 -4.60 18.52 4.18
C TYR A 120 -3.91 19.40 5.22
N GLN A 121 -4.42 19.41 6.46
CA GLN A 121 -3.82 20.17 7.55
C GLN A 121 -2.39 19.71 7.86
N HIS A 122 -2.19 18.39 7.95
CA HIS A 122 -0.90 17.81 8.34
C HIS A 122 0.15 17.81 7.24
N LEU A 123 -0.24 17.79 5.95
CA LEU A 123 0.70 17.91 4.83
C LEU A 123 0.83 19.36 4.32
N ASP A 124 0.07 20.30 4.86
CA ASP A 124 -0.08 21.69 4.37
C ASP A 124 -0.48 21.75 2.88
N LEU A 125 -1.53 21.01 2.52
CA LEU A 125 -2.05 21.00 1.15
C LEU A 125 -3.09 22.08 0.95
N ASP A 126 -2.97 22.84 -0.14
CA ASP A 126 -3.97 23.83 -0.53
C ASP A 126 -5.10 23.20 -1.35
N SER A 127 -4.72 22.41 -2.35
CA SER A 127 -5.66 21.73 -3.25
C SER A 127 -5.13 20.39 -3.75
N ALA A 128 -6.04 19.51 -4.16
CA ALA A 128 -5.68 18.27 -4.84
C ALA A 128 -6.70 17.89 -5.92
N ILE A 129 -6.18 17.31 -7.01
CA ILE A 129 -6.98 16.82 -8.13
C ILE A 129 -7.55 15.46 -7.79
N VAL A 130 -8.81 15.21 -8.14
CA VAL A 130 -9.45 13.90 -7.95
C VAL A 130 -9.31 13.07 -9.21
N SER A 131 -8.57 11.97 -9.10
CA SER A 131 -8.40 10.98 -10.15
C SER A 131 -9.65 10.11 -10.31
N GLN A 132 -10.08 9.92 -11.56
CA GLN A 132 -11.13 8.96 -11.90
C GLN A 132 -10.59 7.53 -11.97
N GLU A 133 -9.28 7.38 -12.05
CA GLU A 133 -8.55 6.12 -12.03
C GLU A 133 -8.00 5.85 -10.62
N ALA A 134 -7.92 4.58 -10.23
CA ALA A 134 -7.39 4.14 -8.96
C ALA A 134 -6.65 2.81 -9.12
N LEU A 135 -6.73 1.95 -8.11
CA LEU A 135 -5.98 0.69 -8.07
C LEU A 135 -6.36 -0.25 -9.22
N ARG A 136 -7.62 -0.28 -9.66
CA ARG A 136 -8.07 -1.22 -10.71
C ARG A 136 -7.37 -0.92 -12.03
N GLU A 137 -7.30 0.35 -12.40
CA GLU A 137 -6.65 0.82 -13.62
C GLU A 137 -5.14 0.62 -13.53
N GLY A 138 -4.54 0.86 -12.36
CA GLY A 138 -3.13 0.51 -12.11
C GLY A 138 -2.84 -0.99 -12.29
N VAL A 139 -3.70 -1.86 -11.75
CA VAL A 139 -3.59 -3.31 -11.91
C VAL A 139 -3.86 -3.74 -13.36
N LEU A 140 -4.79 -3.10 -14.07
CA LEU A 140 -5.04 -3.36 -15.49
C LEU A 140 -3.85 -2.96 -16.36
N LEU A 141 -3.24 -1.81 -16.10
CA LEU A 141 -2.01 -1.38 -16.78
C LEU A 141 -0.85 -2.33 -16.49
N GLU A 142 -0.72 -2.78 -15.23
CA GLU A 142 0.24 -3.84 -14.86
C GLU A 142 -0.05 -5.13 -15.64
N LEU A 143 -1.32 -5.59 -15.67
CA LEU A 143 -1.77 -6.76 -16.41
C LEU A 143 -1.52 -6.68 -17.92
N MET A 144 -1.68 -5.49 -18.51
CA MET A 144 -1.43 -5.25 -19.94
C MET A 144 0.07 -5.14 -20.25
N GLY A 145 0.90 -4.77 -19.27
CA GLY A 145 2.36 -4.73 -19.37
C GLY A 145 3.08 -6.02 -18.95
N ARG A 146 2.33 -7.07 -18.58
CA ARG A 146 2.85 -8.33 -17.99
C ARG A 146 3.72 -9.18 -18.90
N ASP A 147 3.73 -8.92 -20.20
CA ASP A 147 4.48 -9.77 -21.14
C ASP A 147 5.94 -9.31 -21.33
N ASP A 148 6.28 -8.03 -21.14
CA ASP A 148 7.62 -7.51 -21.47
C ASP A 148 8.41 -6.82 -20.31
N ASN A 149 7.75 -6.23 -19.30
CA ASN A 149 8.44 -5.37 -18.30
C ASN A 149 8.51 -5.93 -16.85
N ASP A 150 7.79 -7.01 -16.53
CA ASP A 150 7.65 -7.53 -15.15
C ASP A 150 8.84 -8.41 -14.71
N SER A 151 9.64 -8.92 -15.66
CA SER A 151 10.95 -9.51 -15.33
C SER A 151 11.88 -8.42 -14.77
N ASP A 152 11.87 -7.23 -15.36
CA ASP A 152 12.75 -6.12 -15.00
C ASP A 152 12.41 -5.54 -13.61
N GLU A 153 11.13 -5.34 -13.26
CA GLU A 153 10.78 -4.83 -11.92
C GLU A 153 11.17 -5.81 -10.80
N ARG A 154 10.88 -7.11 -10.98
CA ARG A 154 11.24 -8.13 -9.99
C ARG A 154 12.75 -8.31 -9.86
N GLU A 155 13.47 -8.33 -10.99
CA GLU A 155 14.93 -8.35 -11.00
C GLU A 155 15.51 -7.12 -10.30
N ARG A 156 15.02 -5.92 -10.60
CA ARG A 156 15.42 -4.68 -9.93
C ARG A 156 15.18 -4.75 -8.43
N THR A 157 14.03 -5.25 -7.99
CA THR A 157 13.72 -5.44 -6.57
C THR A 157 14.67 -6.44 -5.92
N ALA A 158 14.95 -7.59 -6.55
CA ALA A 158 15.89 -8.58 -6.03
C ALA A 158 17.32 -8.02 -5.94
N ARG A 159 17.79 -7.31 -6.97
CA ARG A 159 19.10 -6.64 -6.97
C ARG A 159 19.19 -5.56 -5.89
N ALA A 160 18.13 -4.77 -5.71
CA ALA A 160 18.07 -3.77 -4.63
C ALA A 160 18.14 -4.42 -3.23
N MET A 161 17.48 -5.58 -3.05
CA MET A 161 17.57 -6.37 -1.83
C MET A 161 18.98 -6.93 -1.60
N GLN A 162 19.64 -7.45 -2.65
CA GLN A 162 21.03 -7.90 -2.56
C GLN A 162 21.95 -6.79 -2.08
N ASN A 163 21.82 -5.58 -2.67
CA ASN A 163 22.61 -4.42 -2.26
C ASN A 163 22.30 -4.02 -0.80
N ARG A 164 21.01 -3.95 -0.44
CA ARG A 164 20.56 -3.54 0.90
C ARG A 164 21.08 -4.47 2.02
N PHE A 165 21.15 -5.77 1.75
CA PHE A 165 21.56 -6.79 2.72
C PHE A 165 22.99 -7.28 2.51
N ALA A 166 23.78 -6.58 1.67
CA ALA A 166 25.18 -6.90 1.37
C ALA A 166 25.39 -8.38 0.96
N VAL A 167 24.50 -8.90 0.13
CA VAL A 167 24.60 -10.26 -0.42
C VAL A 167 25.80 -10.32 -1.37
N ASP A 168 26.58 -11.40 -1.32
CA ASP A 168 27.60 -11.68 -2.32
C ASP A 168 26.93 -12.01 -3.65
N VAL A 169 26.88 -11.01 -4.54
CA VAL A 169 26.25 -11.12 -5.85
C VAL A 169 26.90 -12.21 -6.70
N ALA A 170 28.22 -12.41 -6.61
CA ALA A 170 28.92 -13.43 -7.38
C ALA A 170 28.55 -14.84 -6.90
N GLN A 171 28.41 -15.04 -5.59
CA GLN A 171 27.92 -16.30 -5.04
C GLN A 171 26.45 -16.55 -5.40
N ALA A 172 25.61 -15.54 -5.24
CA ALA A 172 24.21 -15.58 -5.62
C ALA A 172 24.01 -15.97 -7.09
N ASP A 173 24.78 -15.38 -8.02
CA ASP A 173 24.71 -15.70 -9.45
C ASP A 173 25.19 -17.14 -9.75
N ARG A 174 26.23 -17.63 -9.06
CA ARG A 174 26.68 -19.04 -9.17
C ARG A 174 25.58 -20.01 -8.74
N VAL A 175 24.94 -19.75 -7.60
CA VAL A 175 23.86 -20.59 -7.07
C VAL A 175 22.64 -20.55 -7.99
N ALA A 176 22.29 -19.37 -8.52
CA ALA A 176 21.19 -19.21 -9.46
C ALA A 176 21.42 -19.98 -10.77
N ALA A 177 22.63 -19.90 -11.33
CA ALA A 177 23.00 -20.65 -12.53
C ALA A 177 22.91 -22.17 -12.32
N LEU A 178 23.37 -22.66 -11.17
CA LEU A 178 23.25 -24.08 -10.81
C LEU A 178 21.79 -24.50 -10.62
N ALA A 179 20.99 -23.69 -9.92
CA ALA A 179 19.57 -23.98 -9.69
C ALA A 179 18.79 -24.04 -11.01
N ASP A 180 19.03 -23.10 -11.92
CA ASP A 180 18.43 -23.10 -13.26
C ASP A 180 18.87 -24.31 -14.08
N HIS A 181 20.15 -24.69 -14.01
CA HIS A 181 20.69 -25.86 -14.72
C HIS A 181 20.04 -27.16 -14.24
N LEU A 182 19.83 -27.31 -12.94
CA LEU A 182 19.15 -28.48 -12.37
C LEU A 182 17.65 -28.48 -12.69
N ASN A 183 16.99 -27.31 -12.61
CA ASN A 183 15.55 -27.19 -12.86
C ASN A 183 15.19 -27.59 -14.30
N ARG A 184 16.03 -27.27 -15.29
CA ARG A 184 15.83 -27.69 -16.70
C ARG A 184 15.91 -29.20 -16.93
N GLN A 185 16.49 -29.96 -15.99
CA GLN A 185 16.60 -31.41 -16.08
C GLN A 185 15.40 -32.12 -15.44
N LEU A 186 14.55 -31.39 -14.73
CA LEU A 186 13.34 -31.93 -14.09
C LEU A 186 12.13 -31.76 -15.02
N PRO A 187 11.12 -32.64 -14.91
CA PRO A 187 9.88 -32.47 -15.65
C PRO A 187 9.19 -31.16 -15.26
N GLU A 188 8.66 -30.45 -16.25
CA GLU A 188 7.88 -29.23 -16.03
C GLU A 188 6.58 -29.56 -15.30
N THR A 189 6.60 -29.38 -13.99
CA THR A 189 5.46 -29.63 -13.09
C THR A 189 4.84 -28.34 -12.56
N ALA A 190 5.51 -27.19 -12.79
CA ALA A 190 5.06 -25.87 -12.37
C ALA A 190 4.75 -24.98 -13.59
N PRO A 191 3.72 -24.11 -13.51
CA PRO A 191 3.45 -23.10 -14.54
C PRO A 191 4.69 -22.23 -14.87
N PRO A 192 4.93 -21.87 -16.15
CA PRO A 192 6.12 -21.10 -16.57
C PRO A 192 6.34 -19.77 -15.81
N ARG A 193 5.25 -19.14 -15.35
CA ARG A 193 5.30 -17.93 -14.51
C ARG A 193 6.08 -18.10 -13.19
N PHE A 194 6.28 -19.33 -12.74
CA PHE A 194 7.04 -19.65 -11.52
C PHE A 194 8.51 -19.98 -11.79
N THR A 195 8.90 -20.16 -13.05
CA THR A 195 10.29 -20.46 -13.43
C THR A 195 11.30 -19.44 -12.88
N PRO A 196 11.05 -18.11 -12.93
CA PRO A 196 11.99 -17.13 -12.38
C PRO A 196 12.11 -17.16 -10.85
N ILE A 197 11.15 -17.74 -10.13
CA ILE A 197 11.14 -17.72 -8.66
C ILE A 197 12.34 -18.46 -8.08
N LEU A 198 12.75 -19.58 -8.69
CA LEU A 198 13.90 -20.34 -8.21
C LEU A 198 15.19 -19.50 -8.31
N ARG A 199 15.35 -18.78 -9.42
CA ARG A 199 16.46 -17.82 -9.61
C ARG A 199 16.44 -16.72 -8.57
N TYR A 200 15.29 -16.09 -8.32
CA TYR A 200 15.17 -15.05 -7.30
C TYR A 200 15.44 -15.57 -5.87
N ALA A 201 15.00 -16.79 -5.56
CA ALA A 201 15.31 -17.43 -4.28
C ALA A 201 16.83 -17.65 -4.13
N ALA A 202 17.50 -18.12 -5.19
CA ALA A 202 18.95 -18.26 -5.22
C ALA A 202 19.67 -16.90 -5.10
N TRP A 203 19.15 -15.84 -5.72
CA TRP A 203 19.73 -14.50 -5.54
C TRP A 203 19.63 -13.96 -4.12
N LEU A 204 18.58 -14.34 -3.38
CA LEU A 204 18.27 -13.80 -2.07
C LEU A 204 18.55 -14.77 -0.92
N HIS A 205 19.12 -15.95 -1.19
CA HIS A 205 19.31 -17.02 -0.21
C HIS A 205 20.22 -16.61 0.98
N GLU A 206 21.12 -15.64 0.77
CA GLU A 206 22.06 -15.14 1.76
C GLU A 206 21.63 -13.84 2.46
N THR A 207 20.43 -13.33 2.18
CA THR A 207 19.91 -12.10 2.84
C THR A 207 19.91 -12.18 4.37
N GLY A 208 19.78 -13.38 4.94
CA GLY A 208 19.81 -13.59 6.39
C GLY A 208 21.19 -13.38 7.05
N TRP A 209 22.28 -13.36 6.29
CA TRP A 209 23.63 -13.08 6.84
C TRP A 209 23.72 -11.69 7.46
N ALA A 210 22.93 -10.74 6.97
CA ALA A 210 22.84 -9.39 7.54
C ALA A 210 22.31 -9.37 8.98
N VAL A 211 21.67 -10.45 9.45
CA VAL A 211 21.17 -10.60 10.82
C VAL A 211 22.13 -11.44 11.66
N ALA A 212 22.34 -12.69 11.25
CA ALA A 212 23.23 -13.63 11.95
C ALA A 212 23.65 -14.78 11.04
N ARG A 213 24.83 -15.35 11.33
CA ARG A 213 25.32 -16.56 10.64
C ARG A 213 24.55 -17.82 11.03
N ASN A 214 24.20 -17.94 12.31
CA ASN A 214 23.36 -19.03 12.79
C ASN A 214 21.92 -18.82 12.32
N ASP A 215 21.28 -19.89 11.85
CA ASP A 215 19.90 -19.84 11.37
C ASP A 215 19.63 -18.80 10.26
N MET A 216 20.66 -18.48 9.48
CA MET A 216 20.62 -17.56 8.34
C MET A 216 19.43 -17.78 7.41
N GLN A 217 19.06 -19.03 7.15
CA GLN A 217 17.88 -19.38 6.34
C GLN A 217 16.55 -18.91 6.95
N LYS A 218 16.42 -18.92 8.29
CA LYS A 218 15.22 -18.42 8.99
C LYS A 218 15.18 -16.89 8.94
N HIS A 219 16.32 -16.23 9.11
CA HIS A 219 16.42 -14.78 9.03
C HIS A 219 16.13 -14.27 7.61
N GLY A 220 16.68 -14.92 6.59
CA GLY A 220 16.39 -14.61 5.20
C GLY A 220 14.91 -14.80 4.88
N ALA A 221 14.31 -15.91 5.32
CA ALA A 221 12.87 -16.13 5.16
C ALA A 221 12.02 -15.04 5.84
N TYR A 222 12.37 -14.67 7.08
CA TYR A 222 11.67 -13.61 7.81
C TYR A 222 11.78 -12.25 7.11
N ILE A 223 12.97 -11.89 6.63
CA ILE A 223 13.18 -10.67 5.84
C ILE A 223 12.30 -10.70 4.60
N LEU A 224 12.33 -11.79 3.84
CA LEU A 224 11.56 -11.90 2.60
C LEU A 224 10.06 -11.91 2.84
N GLU A 225 9.57 -12.47 3.95
CA GLU A 225 8.14 -12.50 4.28
C GLU A 225 7.57 -11.11 4.64
N HIS A 226 8.40 -10.23 5.17
CA HIS A 226 7.97 -8.93 5.70
C HIS A 226 8.52 -7.71 4.95
N ALA A 227 9.37 -7.91 3.94
CA ALA A 227 9.90 -6.82 3.12
C ALA A 227 8.86 -6.29 2.13
N ASP A 228 8.94 -4.99 1.82
CA ASP A 228 8.25 -4.42 0.67
C ASP A 228 9.01 -4.83 -0.61
N MET A 229 8.41 -5.69 -1.44
CA MET A 229 9.02 -6.23 -2.66
C MET A 229 8.17 -5.88 -3.91
N PRO A 230 8.35 -4.68 -4.50
CA PRO A 230 7.67 -4.30 -5.75
C PRO A 230 7.86 -5.34 -6.86
N GLY A 231 6.80 -5.58 -7.64
CA GLY A 231 6.76 -6.65 -8.65
C GLY A 231 6.46 -8.06 -8.10
N TYR A 232 6.52 -8.29 -6.78
CA TYR A 232 6.18 -9.58 -6.18
C TYR A 232 4.76 -9.58 -5.60
N SER A 233 3.94 -10.53 -6.02
CA SER A 233 2.68 -10.82 -5.31
C SER A 233 2.98 -11.48 -3.95
N ARG A 234 2.03 -11.37 -3.00
CA ARG A 234 2.13 -12.05 -1.69
C ARG A 234 2.37 -13.55 -1.81
N LEU A 235 1.74 -14.21 -2.78
CA LEU A 235 1.96 -15.63 -3.04
C LEU A 235 3.41 -15.90 -3.45
N MET A 236 3.95 -15.12 -4.39
CA MET A 236 5.35 -15.27 -4.83
C MET A 236 6.34 -15.00 -3.71
N GLN A 237 6.10 -13.95 -2.93
CA GLN A 237 6.93 -13.57 -1.80
C GLN A 237 6.96 -14.68 -0.74
N ASN A 238 5.81 -15.29 -0.43
CA ASN A 238 5.73 -16.43 0.48
C ASN A 238 6.49 -17.65 -0.07
N ILE A 239 6.38 -17.94 -1.37
CA ILE A 239 7.15 -19.04 -1.99
C ILE A 239 8.65 -18.77 -1.86
N LEU A 240 9.13 -17.54 -2.14
CA LEU A 240 10.53 -17.18 -1.95
C LEU A 240 11.00 -17.39 -0.51
N ALA A 241 10.23 -16.90 0.46
CA ALA A 241 10.54 -17.05 1.88
C ALA A 241 10.65 -18.53 2.27
N VAL A 242 9.72 -19.39 1.80
CA VAL A 242 9.75 -20.83 2.04
C VAL A 242 10.97 -21.50 1.41
N LEU A 243 11.28 -21.18 0.15
CA LEU A 243 12.47 -21.72 -0.54
C LEU A 243 13.76 -21.34 0.20
N VAL A 244 13.89 -20.08 0.59
CA VAL A 244 15.06 -19.60 1.36
C VAL A 244 15.12 -20.22 2.74
N LYS A 245 13.98 -20.45 3.42
CA LYS A 245 13.91 -21.15 4.71
C LYS A 245 14.37 -22.60 4.61
N ALA A 246 14.00 -23.28 3.53
CA ALA A 246 14.25 -24.69 3.29
C ALA A 246 15.59 -24.99 2.60
N GLN A 247 16.41 -23.97 2.31
CA GLN A 247 17.67 -24.15 1.56
C GLN A 247 18.69 -25.14 2.17
N LYS A 248 18.59 -25.45 3.47
CA LYS A 248 19.49 -26.37 4.20
C LYS A 248 18.78 -27.51 4.94
N ARG A 249 17.45 -27.48 5.02
CA ARG A 249 16.65 -28.37 5.87
C ARG A 249 15.36 -28.78 5.16
N LYS A 250 14.60 -29.70 5.76
CA LYS A 250 13.29 -30.10 5.22
C LYS A 250 12.40 -28.87 4.99
N LEU A 251 11.60 -28.93 3.93
CA LEU A 251 10.50 -27.99 3.71
C LEU A 251 9.60 -27.99 4.96
N PRO A 252 9.17 -26.82 5.45
CA PRO A 252 8.26 -26.74 6.58
C PRO A 252 6.96 -27.49 6.26
N ASP A 253 6.50 -28.31 7.20
CA ASP A 253 5.14 -28.86 7.17
C ASP A 253 4.18 -27.73 7.56
N LYS A 254 3.68 -27.01 6.55
CA LYS A 254 2.80 -25.81 6.59
C LYS A 254 3.53 -24.47 6.61
#